data_AF-A0A241V8F5-F1
#
_entry.id   AF-A0A241V8F5-F1
#
_cell.length_a   1.000
_cell.length_b   1.000
_cell.length_c   1.000
_cell.angle_alpha   90.00
_cell.angle_beta   90.00
_cell.angle_gamma   90.00
#
_symmetry.space_group_name_H-M   'P 1'
#
loop_
_entity.id
_entity.type
_entity.pdbx_description
1 polymer ?
#
loop_
_entity_poly.entity_id
_entity_poly.type
_entity_poly.pdbx_seq_one_letter_code
_entity_poly.pdbx_strand_id
1 'polypeptide(L)'
;MKFTFLLLVTYLINSQICFAESDPMQLFVKKLCPSISNLSSSVMEARQKNISSDQVKKMIQLGIESNSDVKGKIIKQQLINSLEMLVNETQYFPILKNESDKKLLINSYTIFVLNRCHDSLKYLPEIKE
;
A
#
# COMPACT_ATOMS: atom_id res chain seq x y z
N MET A 1 -2.45 -15.29 -2.13
CA MET A 1 -2.43 -13.94 -1.52
C MET A 1 -1.04 -13.42 -1.11
N LYS A 2 0.00 -14.26 -0.86
CA LYS A 2 1.38 -13.78 -0.58
C LYS A 2 2.07 -13.08 -1.77
N PHE A 3 1.82 -13.53 -3.00
CA PHE A 3 2.49 -13.02 -4.21
C PHE A 3 2.16 -11.58 -4.58
N THR A 4 0.95 -11.12 -4.30
CA THR A 4 0.44 -9.82 -4.79
C THR A 4 0.85 -8.63 -3.93
N PHE A 5 1.04 -8.84 -2.64
CA PHE A 5 1.58 -7.82 -1.75
C PHE A 5 3.11 -7.69 -1.89
N LEU A 6 3.78 -8.81 -2.17
CA LEU A 6 5.18 -8.80 -2.62
C LEU A 6 5.32 -7.99 -3.91
N LEU A 7 4.40 -8.14 -4.88
CA LEU A 7 4.37 -7.32 -6.09
C LEU A 7 4.17 -5.82 -5.81
N LEU A 8 3.30 -5.42 -4.86
CA LEU A 8 3.13 -4.01 -4.46
C LEU A 8 4.44 -3.43 -3.90
N VAL A 9 5.06 -4.17 -2.98
CA VAL A 9 6.30 -3.78 -2.31
C VAL A 9 7.43 -3.73 -3.34
N THR A 10 7.65 -4.80 -4.12
CA THR A 10 8.63 -4.88 -5.21
C THR A 10 8.41 -3.82 -6.29
N TYR A 11 7.17 -3.46 -6.60
CA TYR A 11 6.85 -2.39 -7.54
C TYR A 11 7.23 -1.02 -6.98
N LEU A 12 6.83 -0.70 -5.74
CA LEU A 12 7.17 0.58 -5.13
C LEU A 12 8.70 0.71 -5.04
N ILE A 13 9.37 -0.39 -4.72
CA ILE A 13 10.82 -0.55 -4.74
C ILE A 13 11.38 -0.28 -6.14
N ASN A 14 11.02 -1.04 -7.17
CA ASN A 14 11.55 -0.86 -8.53
C ASN A 14 11.23 0.52 -9.14
N SER A 15 10.05 1.08 -8.85
CA SER A 15 9.63 2.38 -9.37
C SER A 15 10.41 3.55 -8.78
N GLN A 16 10.98 3.41 -7.57
CA GLN A 16 11.86 4.43 -6.97
C GLN A 16 13.34 4.10 -7.10
N ILE A 17 13.73 2.82 -7.19
CA ILE A 17 15.10 2.39 -7.55
C ILE A 17 15.51 2.95 -8.90
N CYS A 18 14.61 2.96 -9.90
CA CYS A 18 14.90 3.56 -11.20
C CYS A 18 15.18 5.07 -11.15
N PHE A 19 14.93 5.75 -10.03
CA PHE A 19 15.18 7.19 -9.83
C PHE A 19 16.29 7.47 -8.82
N ALA A 20 16.96 6.43 -8.35
CA ALA A 20 17.74 6.50 -7.13
C ALA A 20 19.24 6.29 -7.44
N GLU A 21 19.96 7.37 -7.72
CA GLU A 21 21.43 7.35 -7.82
C GLU A 21 22.05 6.98 -6.45
N SER A 22 22.56 5.74 -6.37
CA SER A 22 23.52 5.14 -5.41
C SER A 22 23.36 5.23 -3.87
N ASP A 23 22.65 6.19 -3.28
CA ASP A 23 22.28 6.24 -1.85
C ASP A 23 20.77 6.11 -1.45
N PRO A 24 19.74 6.01 -2.33
CA PRO A 24 18.36 6.34 -1.94
C PRO A 24 17.50 5.12 -1.59
N MET A 25 18.01 3.89 -1.78
CA MET A 25 17.23 2.67 -1.59
C MET A 25 16.92 2.39 -0.11
N GLN A 26 17.87 2.63 0.81
CA GLN A 26 17.60 2.54 2.25
C GLN A 26 16.59 3.60 2.71
N LEU A 27 16.71 4.83 2.22
CA LEU A 27 15.79 5.93 2.53
C LEU A 27 14.38 5.67 1.99
N PHE A 28 14.30 5.05 0.81
CA PHE A 28 13.08 4.60 0.19
C PHE A 28 12.42 3.48 1.01
N VAL A 29 13.16 2.44 1.38
CA VAL A 29 12.65 1.34 2.23
C VAL A 29 12.16 1.89 3.58
N LYS A 30 12.88 2.85 4.18
CA LYS A 30 12.48 3.55 5.41
C LYS A 30 11.16 4.33 5.26
N LYS A 31 10.86 4.87 4.08
CA LYS A 31 9.62 5.62 3.81
C LYS A 31 8.47 4.73 3.31
N LEU A 32 8.78 3.60 2.70
CA LEU A 32 7.81 2.71 2.06
C LEU A 32 6.80 2.12 3.04
N CYS A 33 7.26 1.45 4.10
CA CYS A 33 6.36 0.82 5.05
C CYS A 33 5.50 1.83 5.83
N PRO A 34 6.01 3.01 6.26
CA PRO A 34 5.18 4.09 6.79
C PRO A 34 4.12 4.59 5.81
N SER A 35 4.43 4.75 4.52
CA SER A 35 3.44 5.16 3.51
C SER A 35 2.35 4.10 3.30
N ILE A 36 2.72 2.82 3.25
CA ILE A 36 1.78 1.70 3.14
C ILE A 36 0.90 1.60 4.40
N SER A 37 1.48 1.82 5.58
CA SER A 37 0.76 1.88 6.86
C SER A 37 -0.33 2.94 6.82
N ASN A 38 0.02 4.17 6.48
CA ASN A 38 -0.94 5.28 6.41
C ASN A 38 -2.06 4.98 5.42
N LEU A 39 -1.72 4.46 4.23
CA LEU A 39 -2.72 4.05 3.25
C LEU A 39 -3.65 2.96 3.79
N SER A 40 -3.10 1.93 4.46
CA SER A 40 -3.89 0.84 5.02
C SER A 40 -4.87 1.31 6.09
N SER A 41 -4.48 2.28 6.92
CA SER A 41 -5.37 2.95 7.87
C SER A 41 -6.49 3.67 7.13
N SER A 42 -6.18 4.50 6.14
CA SER A 42 -7.18 5.26 5.38
C SER A 42 -8.18 4.38 4.63
N VAL A 43 -7.72 3.27 4.05
CA VAL A 43 -8.60 2.32 3.35
C VAL A 43 -9.51 1.59 4.34
N MET A 44 -9.00 1.21 5.52
CA MET A 44 -9.81 0.59 6.57
C MET A 44 -10.80 1.60 7.20
N GLU A 45 -10.41 2.86 7.38
CA GLU A 45 -11.31 3.94 7.81
C GLU A 45 -12.44 4.16 6.81
N ALA A 46 -12.13 4.18 5.51
CA ALA A 46 -13.14 4.28 4.45
C ALA A 46 -14.13 3.10 4.52
N ARG A 47 -13.63 1.89 4.77
CA ARG A 47 -14.47 0.71 5.01
C ARG A 47 -15.36 0.88 6.24
N GLN A 48 -14.82 1.34 7.37
CA GLN A 48 -15.61 1.58 8.59
C GLN A 48 -16.64 2.71 8.44
N LYS A 49 -16.42 3.63 7.50
CA LYS A 49 -17.38 4.67 7.08
C LYS A 49 -18.41 4.18 6.04
N ASN A 50 -18.37 2.90 5.68
CA ASN A 50 -19.23 2.29 4.65
C ASN A 50 -19.13 2.99 3.28
N ILE A 51 -17.95 3.53 2.95
CA ILE A 51 -17.67 4.04 1.60
C ILE A 51 -17.52 2.84 0.66
N SER A 52 -18.13 2.89 -0.52
CA SER A 52 -18.09 1.75 -1.44
C SER A 52 -16.67 1.48 -1.93
N SER A 53 -16.34 0.21 -2.15
CA SER A 53 -15.03 -0.18 -2.68
C SER A 53 -14.71 0.54 -3.99
N ASP A 54 -15.69 0.70 -4.86
CA ASP A 54 -15.52 1.33 -6.18
C ASP A 54 -15.21 2.83 -6.05
N GLN A 55 -15.84 3.51 -5.09
CA GLN A 55 -15.51 4.90 -4.76
C GLN A 55 -14.07 5.03 -4.26
N VAL A 56 -13.62 4.13 -3.38
CA VAL A 56 -12.24 4.13 -2.86
C VAL A 56 -11.23 3.86 -3.98
N LYS A 57 -11.49 2.87 -4.85
CA LYS A 57 -10.64 2.57 -6.02
C LYS A 57 -10.54 3.76 -6.97
N LYS A 58 -11.66 4.43 -7.26
CA LYS A 58 -11.68 5.64 -8.09
C LYS A 58 -10.86 6.78 -7.47
N MET A 59 -10.94 6.97 -6.14
CA MET A 59 -10.11 7.96 -5.44
C MET A 59 -8.62 7.63 -5.53
N ILE A 60 -8.24 6.37 -5.40
CA ILE A 60 -6.86 5.90 -5.58
C ILE A 60 -6.37 6.20 -7.01
N GLN A 61 -7.18 5.87 -8.01
CA GLN A 61 -6.85 6.11 -9.41
C GLN A 61 -6.63 7.61 -9.68
N LEU A 62 -7.55 8.47 -9.24
CA LEU A 62 -7.42 9.93 -9.38
C LEU A 62 -6.19 10.48 -8.65
N GLY A 63 -5.85 9.94 -7.47
CA GLY A 63 -4.66 10.34 -6.71
C GLY A 63 -3.34 10.01 -7.42
N ILE A 64 -3.31 8.89 -8.15
CA ILE A 64 -2.13 8.47 -8.93
C ILE A 64 -2.06 9.24 -10.26
N GLU A 65 -3.20 9.46 -10.91
CA GLU A 65 -3.28 10.22 -12.17
C GLU A 65 -2.91 11.69 -11.98
N SER A 66 -3.24 12.28 -10.83
CA SER A 66 -2.89 13.66 -10.47
C SER A 66 -1.42 13.86 -10.08
N ASN A 67 -0.69 12.78 -9.75
CA ASN A 67 0.76 12.80 -9.53
C ASN A 67 1.49 12.47 -10.85
N SER A 68 1.87 13.53 -11.57
CA SER A 68 2.51 13.48 -12.91
C SER A 68 3.85 12.74 -12.98
N ASP A 69 4.47 12.44 -11.85
CA ASP A 69 5.87 12.00 -11.77
C ASP A 69 6.07 10.48 -11.89
N VAL A 70 4.99 9.68 -11.88
CA VAL A 70 5.09 8.23 -12.09
C VAL A 70 5.34 7.96 -13.59
N LYS A 71 6.59 7.84 -14.02
CA LYS A 71 6.93 7.56 -15.44
C LYS A 71 6.50 6.13 -15.84
N GLY A 72 5.73 6.01 -16.94
CA GLY A 72 5.39 4.74 -17.61
C GLY A 72 3.96 4.21 -17.36
N LYS A 73 3.18 3.97 -18.44
CA LYS A 73 1.77 3.49 -18.36
C LYS A 73 1.62 2.12 -17.68
N ILE A 74 2.51 1.17 -17.98
CA ILE A 74 2.49 -0.19 -17.41
C ILE A 74 2.74 -0.14 -15.90
N ILE A 75 3.67 0.72 -15.50
CA ILE A 75 4.07 0.94 -14.12
C ILE A 75 2.88 1.51 -13.31
N LYS A 76 2.23 2.58 -13.82
CA LYS A 76 1.00 3.14 -13.21
C LYS A 76 -0.10 2.09 -13.00
N GLN A 77 -0.40 1.26 -14.01
CA GLN A 77 -1.47 0.27 -13.90
C GLN A 77 -1.16 -0.81 -12.85
N GLN A 78 0.09 -1.25 -12.75
CA GLN A 78 0.51 -2.21 -11.73
C GLN A 78 0.38 -1.65 -10.31
N LEU A 79 0.69 -0.36 -10.12
CA LEU A 79 0.45 0.32 -8.85
C LEU A 79 -1.03 0.34 -8.49
N ILE A 80 -1.87 0.79 -9.42
CA ILE A 80 -3.34 0.85 -9.24
C ILE A 80 -3.85 -0.52 -8.82
N ASN A 81 -3.58 -1.57 -9.62
CA ASN A 81 -4.02 -2.94 -9.33
C ASN A 81 -3.57 -3.41 -7.94
N SER A 82 -2.36 -3.05 -7.54
CA SER A 82 -1.78 -3.43 -6.25
C SER A 82 -2.49 -2.75 -5.07
N LEU A 83 -2.85 -1.48 -5.21
CA LEU A 83 -3.57 -0.72 -4.18
C LEU A 83 -5.05 -1.09 -4.13
N GLU A 84 -5.68 -1.40 -5.28
CA GLU A 84 -7.06 -1.90 -5.32
C GLU A 84 -7.22 -3.24 -4.57
N MET A 85 -6.17 -4.07 -4.54
CA MET A 85 -6.20 -5.30 -3.74
C MET A 85 -6.27 -5.03 -2.24
N LEU A 86 -5.62 -3.97 -1.73
CA LEU A 86 -5.79 -3.56 -0.34
C LEU A 86 -7.25 -3.16 -0.06
N VAL A 87 -7.91 -2.48 -1.01
CA VAL A 87 -9.34 -2.13 -0.90
C VAL A 87 -10.23 -3.36 -0.93
N ASN A 88 -9.93 -4.35 -1.78
CA ASN A 88 -10.67 -5.60 -1.85
C ASN A 88 -10.51 -6.41 -0.56
N GLU A 89 -9.30 -6.45 0.00
CA GLU A 89 -9.02 -7.16 1.26
C GLU A 89 -9.82 -6.58 2.43
N THR A 90 -10.00 -5.26 2.50
CA THR A 90 -10.81 -4.66 3.58
C THR A 90 -12.29 -5.03 3.52
N GLN A 91 -12.81 -5.52 2.39
CA GLN A 91 -14.21 -5.92 2.27
C GLN A 91 -14.56 -7.16 3.11
N TYR A 92 -13.56 -7.98 3.46
CA TYR A 92 -13.75 -9.14 4.34
C TYR A 92 -13.92 -8.74 5.82
N PHE A 93 -13.66 -7.49 6.17
CA PHE A 93 -13.79 -7.01 7.54
C PHE A 93 -15.19 -6.43 7.79
N PRO A 94 -15.75 -6.68 8.99
CA PRO A 94 -17.06 -6.15 9.36
C PRO A 94 -17.02 -4.63 9.55
N ILE A 95 -18.17 -3.99 9.34
CA ILE A 95 -18.38 -2.58 9.72
C ILE A 95 -18.86 -2.56 11.16
N LEU A 96 -18.03 -2.03 12.04
CA LEU A 96 -18.29 -2.00 13.47
C LEU A 96 -19.12 -0.77 13.84
N LYS A 97 -19.95 -0.88 14.88
CA LYS A 97 -20.74 0.26 15.37
C LYS A 97 -19.99 1.06 16.45
N ASN A 98 -19.19 0.39 17.27
CA ASN A 98 -18.45 0.99 18.37
C ASN A 98 -17.14 1.63 17.88
N GLU A 99 -16.88 2.88 18.28
CA GLU A 99 -15.66 3.62 17.95
C GLU A 99 -14.37 3.01 18.54
N SER A 100 -14.41 2.40 19.73
CA SER A 100 -13.23 1.72 20.28
C SER A 100 -12.82 0.54 19.41
N ASP A 101 -13.81 -0.24 18.98
CA ASP A 101 -13.59 -1.45 18.21
C ASP A 101 -13.17 -1.11 16.77
N LYS A 102 -13.74 -0.03 16.20
CA LYS A 102 -13.25 0.55 14.93
C LYS A 102 -11.78 0.90 15.01
N LYS A 103 -11.36 1.65 16.03
CA LYS A 103 -9.95 2.06 16.22
C LYS A 103 -9.04 0.85 16.39
N LEU A 104 -9.46 -0.13 17.21
CA LEU A 104 -8.71 -1.36 17.40
C LEU A 104 -8.54 -2.13 16.08
N LEU A 105 -9.61 -2.25 15.29
CA LEU A 105 -9.58 -2.92 14.00
C LEU A 105 -8.68 -2.19 12.99
N ILE A 106 -8.79 -0.86 12.88
CA ILE A 106 -7.95 -0.03 12.00
C ILE A 106 -6.47 -0.21 12.37
N ASN A 107 -6.14 -0.12 13.65
CA ASN A 107 -4.77 -0.29 14.13
C ASN A 107 -4.25 -1.72 13.89
N SER A 108 -5.06 -2.73 14.18
CA SER A 108 -4.69 -4.14 14.00
C SER A 108 -4.44 -4.48 12.53
N TYR A 109 -5.30 -3.99 11.64
CA TYR A 109 -5.12 -4.15 10.20
C TYR A 109 -3.85 -3.45 9.71
N THR A 110 -3.59 -2.23 10.19
CA THR A 110 -2.39 -1.48 9.85
C THR A 110 -1.12 -2.23 10.26
N ILE A 111 -1.09 -2.80 11.46
CA ILE A 111 0.02 -3.64 11.94
C ILE A 111 0.19 -4.89 11.07
N PHE A 112 -0.91 -5.55 10.69
CA PHE A 112 -0.88 -6.72 9.81
C PHE A 112 -0.26 -6.39 8.45
N VAL A 113 -0.67 -5.27 7.83
CA VAL A 113 -0.12 -4.82 6.54
C VAL A 113 1.35 -4.42 6.68
N LEU A 114 1.73 -3.74 7.77
CA LEU A 114 3.12 -3.40 8.08
C LEU A 114 4.00 -4.65 8.22
N ASN A 115 3.56 -5.66 8.94
CA ASN A 115 4.30 -6.91 9.09
C ASN A 115 4.52 -7.60 7.74
N ARG A 116 3.49 -7.61 6.87
CA ARG A 116 3.65 -8.09 5.50
C ARG A 116 4.65 -7.24 4.71
N CYS A 117 4.67 -5.92 4.91
CA CYS A 117 5.66 -5.02 4.28
C CYS A 117 7.07 -5.43 4.68
N HIS A 118 7.33 -5.52 5.98
CA HIS A 118 8.62 -5.91 6.51
C HIS A 118 9.04 -7.33 6.06
N ASP A 119 8.12 -8.28 6.02
CA ASP A 119 8.42 -9.61 5.53
C ASP A 119 8.75 -9.62 4.03
N SER A 120 8.03 -8.85 3.21
CA SER A 120 8.32 -8.71 1.78
C SER A 120 9.69 -8.08 1.51
N LEU A 121 10.11 -7.12 2.35
CA LEU A 121 11.43 -6.48 2.24
C LEU A 121 12.59 -7.46 2.43
N LYS A 122 12.42 -8.54 3.20
CA LYS A 122 13.44 -9.58 3.40
C LYS A 122 13.77 -10.37 2.13
N TYR A 123 12.88 -10.36 1.14
CA TYR A 123 13.05 -11.07 -0.12
C TYR A 123 13.63 -10.18 -1.22
N LEU A 124 13.96 -8.93 -0.90
CA LEU A 124 14.73 -8.12 -1.82
C LEU A 124 16.15 -8.66 -1.89
N PRO A 125 16.74 -8.73 -3.10
CA PRO A 125 18.15 -9.06 -3.21
C PRO A 125 18.95 -8.10 -2.33
N GLU A 126 19.81 -8.65 -1.46
CA GLU A 126 20.80 -7.86 -0.74
C GLU A 126 21.60 -7.08 -1.80
N ILE A 127 21.48 -5.76 -1.79
CA ILE A 127 22.41 -4.92 -2.55
C ILE A 127 23.74 -5.08 -1.82
N LYS A 128 24.69 -5.80 -2.42
CA LYS A 128 26.07 -5.70 -1.99
C LYS A 128 26.52 -4.26 -2.28
N GLU A 129 26.88 -3.54 -1.22
CA GLU A 129 27.55 -2.24 -1.28
C GLU A 129 28.74 -2.27 -2.25
#